data_AF-A0A1G7D2G6-F1
#
_entry.id   AF-A0A1G7D2G6-F1
#
_cell.length_a   1.000
_cell.length_b   1.000
_cell.length_c   1.000
_cell.angle_alpha   90.00
_cell.angle_beta   90.00
_cell.angle_gamma   90.00
#
_symmetry.space_group_name_H-M   'P 1'
#
loop_
_entity.id
_entity.type
_entity.pdbx_description
1 polymer ?
#
loop_
_entity_poly.entity_id
_entity_poly.type
_entity_poly.pdbx_seq_one_letter_code
_entity_poly.pdbx_strand_id
1 'polypeptide(L)'
;MAIIGIDKDLIPYSFDMDLGDRTYTFEIRYNFTHDYFTVDLSEGDTPLALGVKLVWGMPLFVSMETREFPLELIVPYGDNPEEQITWDTLGQSVHLHLGDDDGILI
;
A
#
# COMPACT_ATOMS: atom_id res chain seq x y z
N MET A 1 7.57 -11.37 -6.72
CA MET A 1 6.72 -10.45 -5.94
C MET A 1 6.68 -10.93 -4.50
N ALA A 2 6.90 -10.01 -3.56
CA ALA A 2 6.80 -10.26 -2.12
C ALA A 2 5.48 -9.70 -1.60
N ILE A 3 4.95 -10.25 -0.49
CA ILE A 3 3.72 -9.75 0.12
C ILE A 3 4.07 -8.91 1.34
N ILE A 4 3.51 -7.71 1.43
CA ILE A 4 3.55 -6.86 2.63
C ILE A 4 2.38 -7.29 3.53
N GLY A 5 2.71 -7.90 4.66
CA GLY A 5 1.72 -8.35 5.64
C GLY A 5 1.10 -7.17 6.38
N ILE A 6 -0.24 -7.09 6.37
CA ILE A 6 -0.98 -6.08 7.13
C ILE A 6 -1.63 -6.74 8.35
N ASP A 7 -1.23 -6.27 9.55
CA ASP A 7 -1.86 -6.68 10.80
C ASP A 7 -3.02 -5.73 11.13
N LYS A 8 -4.24 -6.15 10.79
CA LYS A 8 -5.43 -5.31 10.94
C LYS A 8 -5.76 -5.01 12.40
N ASP A 9 -5.34 -5.86 13.35
CA ASP A 9 -5.65 -5.67 14.78
C ASP A 9 -4.84 -4.52 15.40
N LEU A 10 -3.78 -4.07 14.73
CA LEU A 10 -2.96 -2.95 15.16
C LEU A 10 -3.39 -1.61 14.56
N ILE A 11 -4.34 -1.58 13.61
CA ILE A 11 -4.69 -0.36 12.88
C ILE A 11 -5.39 0.67 13.80
N PRO A 12 -4.93 1.95 13.81
CA PRO A 12 -3.85 2.50 13.00
C PRO A 12 -2.46 2.14 13.53
N TYR A 13 -1.57 1.71 12.64
CA TYR A 13 -0.17 1.44 12.97
C TYR A 13 0.76 1.87 11.85
N SER A 14 2.02 2.07 12.24
CA SER A 14 3.12 2.34 11.33
C SER A 14 4.16 1.24 11.37
N PHE A 15 4.84 1.03 10.26
CA PHE A 15 5.99 0.15 10.15
C PHE A 15 7.01 0.73 9.18
N ASP A 16 8.28 0.38 9.42
CA ASP A 16 9.38 0.77 8.55
C ASP A 16 9.71 -0.37 7.59
N MET A 17 10.07 0.00 6.36
CA MET A 17 10.52 -0.94 5.35
C MET A 17 11.66 -0.31 4.54
N ASP A 18 12.73 -1.08 4.37
CA ASP A 18 13.84 -0.72 3.50
C ASP A 18 13.48 -1.06 2.04
N LEU A 19 13.49 -0.06 1.17
CA LEU A 19 13.28 -0.17 -0.27
C LEU A 19 14.47 0.49 -0.99
N GLY A 20 15.22 -0.30 -1.75
CA GLY A 20 16.56 0.08 -2.21
C GLY A 20 17.47 0.52 -1.06
N ASP A 21 18.05 1.72 -1.20
CA ASP A 21 18.98 2.32 -0.22
C ASP A 21 18.27 3.26 0.78
N ARG A 22 16.93 3.20 0.86
CA ARG A 22 16.11 4.14 1.64
C ARG A 22 15.16 3.39 2.59
N THR A 23 14.96 3.96 3.77
CA THR A 23 13.98 3.46 4.74
C THR A 23 12.75 4.35 4.70
N TYR A 24 11.59 3.73 4.45
CA TYR A 24 10.30 4.39 4.41
C TYR A 24 9.44 3.95 5.58
N THR A 25 8.69 4.90 6.15
CA THR A 25 7.66 4.61 7.15
C THR A 25 6.31 4.65 6.47
N PHE A 26 5.58 3.54 6.57
CA PHE A 26 4.20 3.41 6.11
C PHE A 26 3.27 3.50 7.32
N GLU A 27 2.18 4.27 7.23
CA GLU A 27 1.10 4.24 8.22
C GLU A 27 -0.20 3.78 7.59
N ILE A 28 -0.78 2.72 8.15
CA ILE A 28 -2.03 2.13 7.68
C ILE A 28 -3.17 2.65 8.55
N ARG A 29 -4.23 3.15 7.91
CA ARG A 29 -5.46 3.58 8.58
C ARG A 29 -6.67 2.91 7.93
N TYR A 30 -7.75 2.80 8.69
CA TYR A 30 -9.02 2.25 8.23
C TYR A 30 -10.18 3.22 8.50
N ASN A 31 -10.99 3.47 7.48
CA ASN A 31 -12.21 4.26 7.57
C ASN A 31 -13.40 3.32 7.81
N PHE A 32 -13.77 3.11 9.09
CA PHE A 32 -14.89 2.23 9.45
C PHE A 32 -16.23 2.64 8.82
N THR A 33 -16.48 3.94 8.63
CA THR A 33 -17.76 4.44 8.09
C THR A 33 -17.95 4.09 6.62
N HIS A 34 -16.86 4.02 5.85
CA HIS A 34 -16.89 3.86 4.39
C HIS A 34 -16.16 2.60 3.91
N ASP A 35 -15.68 1.78 4.84
CA ASP A 35 -15.04 0.48 4.61
C ASP A 35 -13.91 0.52 3.58
N TYR A 36 -12.89 1.33 3.86
CA TYR A 36 -11.66 1.36 3.07
C TYR A 36 -10.42 1.68 3.90
N PHE A 37 -9.27 1.26 3.38
CA PHE A 37 -7.97 1.57 3.96
C PHE A 37 -7.28 2.73 3.24
N THR A 38 -6.44 3.45 3.98
CA THR A 38 -5.52 4.44 3.43
C THR A 38 -4.11 4.19 3.94
N VAL A 39 -3.13 4.63 3.15
CA VAL A 39 -1.71 4.57 3.46
C VAL A 39 -1.11 5.97 3.42
N ASP A 40 -0.38 6.31 4.47
CA ASP A 40 0.54 7.44 4.49
C ASP A 40 1.97 6.90 4.25
N LEU A 41 2.81 7.70 3.60
CA LEU A 41 4.22 7.40 3.33
C LEU A 41 5.09 8.56 3.78
N SER A 42 6.15 8.27 4.53
CA SER A 42 7.19 9.24 4.89
C SER A 42 8.60 8.64 4.80
N GLU A 43 9.60 9.52 4.68
CA GLU A 43 11.01 9.20 4.85
C GLU A 43 11.52 9.98 6.08
N GLY A 44 11.72 9.28 7.20
CA GLY A 44 11.89 9.92 8.51
C GLY A 44 10.72 10.84 8.84
N ASP A 45 11.01 12.08 9.22
CA ASP A 45 10.00 13.10 9.55
C ASP A 45 9.38 13.78 8.32
N THR A 46 9.78 13.42 7.08
CA THR A 46 9.29 14.07 5.86
C THR A 46 8.13 13.30 5.25
N PRO A 47 6.89 13.83 5.27
CA PRO A 47 5.77 13.19 4.61
C PRO A 47 5.91 13.30 3.09
N LEU A 48 5.72 12.18 2.39
CA LEU A 48 5.75 12.08 0.94
C LEU A 48 4.33 11.98 0.37
N ALA A 49 3.47 11.18 0.98
CA ALA A 49 2.06 11.05 0.62
C ALA A 49 1.19 10.81 1.86
N LEU A 50 -0.05 11.34 1.82
CA LEU A 50 -1.00 11.23 2.92
C LEU A 50 -2.37 10.80 2.38
N GLY A 51 -3.02 9.88 3.06
CA GLY A 51 -4.40 9.45 2.83
C GLY A 51 -4.60 8.70 1.52
N VAL A 52 -3.57 8.02 0.99
CA VAL A 52 -3.69 7.30 -0.29
C VAL A 52 -4.56 6.08 -0.09
N LYS A 53 -5.76 6.10 -0.67
CA LYS A 53 -6.71 4.99 -0.60
C LYS A 53 -6.16 3.75 -1.30
N LEU A 54 -6.27 2.59 -0.66
CA LEU A 54 -6.02 1.31 -1.33
C LEU A 54 -7.13 1.04 -2.36
N VAL A 55 -6.75 0.89 -3.63
CA VAL A 55 -7.67 0.55 -4.73
C VAL A 55 -7.09 -0.65 -5.48
N TRP A 56 -7.91 -1.67 -5.69
CA TRP A 56 -7.50 -2.91 -6.34
C TRP A 56 -6.80 -2.64 -7.67
N GLY A 57 -5.65 -3.28 -7.88
CA GLY A 57 -4.85 -3.21 -9.11
C GLY A 57 -4.20 -1.85 -9.37
N MET A 58 -4.41 -0.85 -8.52
CA MET A 58 -3.84 0.49 -8.68
C MET A 58 -2.54 0.61 -7.87
N PRO A 59 -1.39 0.86 -8.51
CA PRO A 59 -0.16 1.11 -7.78
C PRO A 59 -0.32 2.30 -6.82
N LEU A 60 0.22 2.14 -5.62
CA LEU A 60 0.29 3.24 -4.66
C LEU A 60 1.18 4.34 -5.21
N PHE A 61 0.81 5.58 -4.92
CA PHE A 61 1.60 6.79 -5.19
C PHE A 61 1.85 7.17 -6.66
N VAL A 62 1.45 6.38 -7.64
CA VAL A 62 1.73 6.60 -9.09
C VAL A 62 1.44 8.01 -9.62
N SER A 63 0.48 8.74 -9.04
CA SER A 63 0.13 10.11 -9.44
C SER A 63 0.93 11.21 -8.72
N MET A 64 1.79 10.83 -7.77
CA MET A 64 2.53 11.70 -6.85
C MET A 64 4.05 11.47 -6.90
N GLU A 65 4.50 10.47 -7.65
CA GLU A 65 5.89 10.02 -7.66
C GLU A 65 6.87 11.11 -8.10
N THR A 66 7.89 11.27 -7.26
CA THR A 66 9.11 12.03 -7.53
C THR A 66 10.31 11.16 -7.17
N ARG A 67 11.53 11.67 -7.33
CA ARG A 67 12.76 10.92 -7.00
C ARG A 67 12.88 10.49 -5.54
N GLU A 68 12.05 11.06 -4.66
CA GLU A 68 11.99 10.72 -3.24
C GLU A 68 11.10 9.49 -2.95
N PHE A 69 10.24 9.07 -3.89
CA PHE A 69 9.39 7.89 -3.73
C PHE A 69 10.17 6.59 -3.97
N PRO A 70 9.68 5.46 -3.43
CA PRO A 70 10.27 4.15 -3.73
C PRO A 70 10.28 3.85 -5.23
N LEU A 71 11.27 3.10 -5.70
CA LEU A 71 11.33 2.65 -7.09
C LEU A 71 10.45 1.42 -7.32
N GLU A 72 10.30 0.60 -6.30
CA GLU A 72 9.50 -0.61 -6.31
C GLU A 72 8.01 -0.27 -6.29
N LEU A 73 7.22 -0.94 -7.13
CA LEU A 73 5.77 -0.78 -7.13
C LEU A 73 5.16 -1.55 -5.96
N ILE A 74 4.18 -0.91 -5.32
CA ILE A 74 3.32 -1.53 -4.32
C ILE A 74 1.90 -1.49 -4.85
N VAL A 75 1.33 -2.66 -5.14
CA VAL A 75 0.01 -2.78 -5.76
C VAL A 75 -0.86 -3.71 -4.90
N PRO A 76 -2.02 -3.27 -4.42
CA PRO A 76 -2.94 -4.17 -3.75
C PRO A 76 -3.77 -4.94 -4.78
N TYR A 77 -3.71 -6.27 -4.77
CA TYR A 77 -4.58 -7.09 -5.61
C TYR A 77 -4.75 -8.50 -5.05
N GLY A 78 -5.72 -9.21 -5.62
CA GLY A 78 -6.04 -10.61 -5.34
C GLY A 78 -6.44 -11.30 -6.65
N ASP A 79 -7.05 -12.48 -6.55
CA ASP A 79 -7.45 -13.24 -7.74
C ASP A 79 -8.70 -12.66 -8.44
N ASN A 80 -9.51 -11.88 -7.73
CA ASN A 80 -10.76 -11.31 -8.24
C ASN A 80 -10.63 -9.79 -8.47
N PRO A 81 -10.64 -9.30 -9.73
CA PRO A 81 -10.53 -7.87 -10.06
C PRO A 81 -11.77 -7.04 -9.70
N GLU A 82 -12.91 -7.68 -9.42
CA GLU A 82 -14.14 -6.98 -9.02
C GLU A 82 -14.21 -6.73 -7.50
N GLU A 83 -13.25 -7.25 -6.73
CA GLU A 83 -13.23 -7.07 -5.28
C GLU A 83 -12.84 -5.64 -4.86
N GLN A 84 -13.52 -5.17 -3.82
CA GLN A 84 -13.11 -3.96 -3.11
C GLN A 84 -12.14 -4.32 -1.99
N ILE A 85 -11.31 -3.36 -1.59
CA ILE A 85 -10.37 -3.50 -0.48
C ILE A 85 -11.04 -3.00 0.79
N THR A 86 -11.65 -3.94 1.51
CA THR A 86 -12.46 -3.74 2.72
C THR A 86 -11.83 -4.47 3.89
N TRP A 87 -12.37 -4.25 5.10
CA TRP A 87 -11.91 -4.96 6.28
C TRP A 87 -11.89 -6.48 6.09
N ASP A 88 -12.85 -7.04 5.36
CA ASP A 88 -12.99 -8.49 5.19
C ASP A 88 -12.05 -9.06 4.11
N THR A 89 -11.66 -8.26 3.11
CA THR A 89 -10.85 -8.75 1.98
C THR A 89 -9.36 -8.53 2.18
N LEU A 90 -8.94 -7.42 2.82
CA LEU A 90 -7.51 -7.13 3.02
C LEU A 90 -6.87 -8.15 3.99
N GLY A 91 -5.78 -8.77 3.54
CA GLY A 91 -5.09 -9.84 4.26
C GLY A 91 -5.77 -11.20 4.18
N GLN A 92 -6.84 -11.34 3.38
CA GLN A 92 -7.55 -12.61 3.16
C GLN A 92 -7.54 -12.99 1.67
N SER A 93 -8.25 -12.23 0.83
CA SER A 93 -8.29 -12.41 -0.63
C SER A 93 -7.48 -11.36 -1.37
N VAL A 94 -7.26 -10.19 -0.77
CA VAL A 94 -6.45 -9.10 -1.31
C VAL A 94 -5.22 -8.87 -0.44
N HIS A 95 -4.06 -8.75 -1.05
CA HIS A 95 -2.80 -8.46 -0.38
C HIS A 95 -2.07 -7.29 -1.04
N LEU A 96 -1.17 -6.64 -0.30
CA LEU A 96 -0.23 -5.68 -0.86
C LEU A 96 0.96 -6.45 -1.43
N HIS A 97 1.22 -6.30 -2.72
CA HIS A 97 2.31 -6.96 -3.41
C HIS A 97 3.40 -5.94 -3.75
N LEU A 98 4.64 -6.30 -3.42
CA LEU A 98 5.86 -5.57 -3.74
C LEU A 98 6.55 -6.24 -4.93
N GLY A 99 6.88 -5.47 -5.97
CA GLY A 99 7.67 -5.98 -7.09
C GLY A 99 7.93 -4.96 -8.19
N ASP A 100 8.88 -5.29 -9.06
CA ASP A 100 9.19 -4.53 -10.26
C ASP A 100 8.07 -4.67 -11.30
N ASP A 101 7.89 -3.62 -12.11
CA ASP A 101 6.90 -3.42 -13.17
C ASP A 101 6.98 -4.42 -14.36
N ASP A 102 7.46 -5.64 -14.14
CA ASP A 102 7.62 -6.67 -15.18
C ASP A 102 6.31 -7.43 -15.48
N GLY A 103 5.18 -6.71 -15.51
CA GLY A 103 4.00 -7.16 -16.25
C GLY A 103 2.69 -7.28 -15.47
N ILE A 104 2.26 -6.23 -14.78
CA ILE A 104 0.80 -6.01 -14.67
C ILE A 104 0.36 -5.36 -15.98
N LEU A 105 0.07 -6.21 -16.98
CA LEU A 105 -0.66 -5.79 -18.16
C LEU A 105 -2.09 -5.42 -17.72
N ILE A 106 -2.35 -4.11 -17.61
CA ILE A 106 -3.70 -3.54 -17.66
C ILE A 106 -4.33 -3.71 -19.03
#